data_AF-A0A6F8VB91-F1
#
_entry.id   AF-A0A6F8VB91-F1
#
_cell.length_a   1.000
_cell.length_b   1.000
_cell.length_c   1.000
_cell.angle_alpha   90.00
_cell.angle_beta   90.00
_cell.angle_gamma   90.00
#
_symmetry.space_group_name_H-M   'P 1'
#
loop_
_entity.id
_entity.type
_entity.pdbx_description
1 polymer ?
#
loop_
_entity_poly.entity_id
_entity_poly.type
_entity_poly.pdbx_seq_one_letter_code
_entity_poly.pdbx_strand_id
1 'polypeptide(L)'
;MKKSILATALVAACAHAPASFATNWFQLQNNEQPGAAPYTFWGFVQPTYTHVYADPVQGITAPAGLVPYNGHVYLGNMVGPDLAHTDQLQLFRARPGVRGVIPGTDEKINYFVLGEVGNNGLTRERH
;
A
#
# COMPACT_ATOMS: atom_id res chain seq x y z
N MET A 1 -14.93 14.55 55.67
CA MET A 1 -15.64 13.55 54.85
C MET A 1 -15.44 13.78 53.34
N LYS A 2 -15.89 14.90 52.75
CA LYS A 2 -15.76 15.14 51.28
C LYS A 2 -14.32 15.08 50.74
N LYS A 3 -13.34 15.65 51.47
CA LYS A 3 -11.91 15.62 51.09
C LYS A 3 -11.31 14.21 51.15
N SER A 4 -11.73 13.40 52.12
CA SER A 4 -11.27 12.03 52.31
C SER A 4 -11.80 11.11 51.19
N ILE A 5 -13.07 11.27 50.81
CA ILE A 5 -13.68 10.53 49.68
C ILE A 5 -12.95 10.87 48.36
N LEU A 6 -12.64 12.16 48.14
CA LEU A 6 -11.91 12.60 46.95
C LEU A 6 -10.49 12.00 46.90
N ALA A 7 -9.79 12.00 48.03
CA ALA A 7 -8.45 11.41 48.13
C ALA A 7 -8.47 9.90 47.86
N THR A 8 -9.42 9.17 48.43
CA THR A 8 -9.57 7.73 48.20
C THR A 8 -9.91 7.42 46.74
N ALA A 9 -10.79 8.21 46.12
CA ALA A 9 -11.13 8.05 44.71
C ALA A 9 -9.92 8.29 43.78
N LEU A 10 -9.09 9.28 44.10
CA LEU A 10 -7.90 9.59 43.33
C LEU A 10 -6.85 8.46 43.42
N VAL A 11 -6.62 7.94 44.63
CA VAL A 11 -5.69 6.82 44.83
C VAL A 11 -6.20 5.54 44.14
N ALA A 12 -7.51 5.26 44.23
CA ALA A 12 -8.11 4.14 43.53
C ALA A 12 -7.96 4.28 42.00
N ALA A 13 -8.14 5.48 41.45
CA ALA A 13 -7.96 5.76 40.03
C ALA A 13 -6.50 5.57 39.58
N CYS A 14 -5.52 6.04 40.37
CA CYS A 14 -4.10 5.85 40.05
C CYS A 14 -3.64 4.40 40.20
N ALA A 15 -4.19 3.66 41.17
CA ALA A 15 -3.86 2.25 41.39
C ALA A 15 -4.40 1.32 40.28
N HIS A 16 -5.47 1.73 39.60
CA HIS A 16 -6.09 0.99 38.49
C HIS A 16 -5.85 1.64 37.12
N ALA A 17 -4.98 2.66 37.05
CA ALA A 17 -4.61 3.24 35.77
C ALA A 17 -3.87 2.14 34.97
N PRO A 18 -4.37 1.75 33.78
CA PRO A 18 -3.67 0.79 32.95
C PRO A 18 -2.29 1.36 32.61
N ALA A 19 -1.27 0.51 32.60
CA ALA A 19 0.05 0.90 32.14
C ALA A 19 -0.08 1.42 30.69
N SER A 20 0.15 2.72 30.50
CA SER A 20 0.27 3.31 29.17
C SER A 20 1.63 2.93 28.61
N PHE A 21 1.67 1.88 27.81
CA PHE A 21 2.85 1.55 27.04
C PHE A 21 2.85 2.39 25.77
N ALA A 22 3.85 3.27 25.63
CA ALA A 22 4.10 3.92 24.36
C ALA A 22 4.38 2.82 23.32
N THR A 23 3.47 2.68 22.37
CA THR A 23 3.63 1.70 21.30
C THR A 23 4.76 2.17 20.40
N ASN A 24 5.87 1.43 20.37
CA ASN A 24 6.93 1.68 19.40
C ASN A 24 6.42 1.28 18.01
N TRP A 25 5.89 2.25 17.29
CA TRP A 25 5.31 2.03 15.96
C TRP A 25 6.35 1.49 14.97
N PHE A 26 7.64 1.79 15.15
CA PHE A 26 8.72 1.22 14.35
C PHE A 26 8.95 -0.26 14.66
N GLN A 27 8.73 -0.69 15.89
CA GLN A 27 8.83 -2.10 16.27
C GLN A 27 7.65 -2.94 15.76
N LEU A 28 6.51 -2.31 15.46
CA LEU A 28 5.32 -2.97 14.89
C LEU A 28 5.38 -3.13 13.38
N GLN A 29 6.14 -2.28 12.69
CA GLN A 29 6.20 -2.32 11.24
C GLN A 29 7.18 -3.41 10.79
N ASN A 30 6.63 -4.46 10.17
CA ASN A 30 7.39 -5.52 9.48
C ASN A 30 8.37 -6.31 10.34
N ASN A 31 8.26 -6.26 11.68
CA ASN A 31 9.01 -7.17 12.53
C ASN A 31 8.34 -8.54 12.60
N GLU A 32 9.18 -9.56 12.73
CA GLU A 32 8.73 -10.87 13.17
C GLU A 32 8.48 -10.90 14.67
N GLN A 33 7.59 -11.78 15.11
CA GLN A 33 7.40 -12.07 16.53
C GLN A 33 8.61 -12.85 17.09
N PRO A 34 8.90 -12.78 18.40
CA PRO A 34 9.90 -13.66 19.02
C PRO A 34 9.59 -15.15 18.75
N GLY A 35 10.61 -15.92 18.37
CA GLY A 35 10.48 -17.33 17.99
C GLY A 35 9.85 -17.56 16.61
N ALA A 36 9.81 -16.54 15.74
CA ALA A 36 9.32 -16.71 14.38
C ALA A 36 10.17 -17.69 13.56
N ALA A 37 9.52 -18.36 12.61
CA ALA A 37 10.20 -19.26 11.71
C ALA A 37 11.27 -18.52 10.87
N PRO A 38 12.41 -19.16 10.56
CA PRO A 38 13.42 -18.56 9.68
C PRO A 38 12.88 -18.18 8.30
N TYR A 39 11.81 -18.82 7.85
CA TYR A 39 11.12 -18.51 6.60
C TYR A 39 9.61 -18.76 6.74
N THR A 40 8.82 -17.81 6.23
CA THR A 40 7.36 -17.86 6.12
C THR A 40 6.97 -17.32 4.74
N PHE A 41 6.23 -18.13 3.97
CA PHE A 41 5.68 -17.68 2.70
C PHE A 41 4.51 -16.72 2.94
N TRP A 42 4.49 -15.63 2.19
CA TRP A 42 3.42 -14.64 2.27
C TRP A 42 3.28 -13.89 0.95
N GLY A 43 2.22 -13.11 0.83
CA GLY A 43 2.03 -12.27 -0.33
C GLY A 43 0.63 -11.72 -0.41
N PHE A 44 0.34 -11.05 -1.52
CA PHE A 44 -0.99 -10.53 -1.81
C PHE A 44 -1.25 -10.48 -3.32
N VAL A 45 -2.52 -10.38 -3.67
CA VAL A 45 -3.00 -10.16 -5.05
C VAL A 45 -3.94 -8.95 -5.06
N GLN A 46 -3.91 -8.17 -6.14
CA GLN A 46 -4.73 -6.98 -6.35
C GLN A 46 -5.40 -7.07 -7.72
N PRO A 47 -6.52 -7.80 -7.82
CA PRO A 47 -7.39 -7.66 -8.97
C PRO A 47 -8.01 -6.26 -8.97
N THR A 48 -8.11 -5.64 -10.12
CA THR A 48 -8.63 -4.27 -10.25
C THR A 48 -9.41 -4.13 -11.54
N TYR A 49 -10.61 -3.58 -11.43
CA TYR A 49 -11.35 -3.05 -12.56
C TYR A 49 -11.32 -1.53 -12.46
N THR A 50 -10.94 -0.86 -13.54
CA THR A 50 -10.94 0.60 -13.63
C THR A 50 -11.78 1.00 -14.82
N HIS A 51 -12.59 2.04 -14.67
CA HIS A 51 -13.31 2.70 -15.75
C HIS A 51 -13.17 4.21 -15.58
N VAL A 52 -12.65 4.87 -16.61
CA VAL A 52 -12.45 6.32 -16.65
C VAL A 52 -13.51 6.92 -17.56
N TYR A 53 -14.40 7.72 -16.97
CA TYR A 53 -15.36 8.50 -17.73
C TYR A 53 -14.63 9.69 -18.35
N ALA A 54 -14.39 9.63 -19.66
CA ALA A 54 -13.72 10.68 -20.39
C ALA A 54 -14.28 10.83 -21.80
N ASP A 55 -14.55 12.08 -22.19
CA ASP A 55 -14.97 12.41 -23.54
C ASP A 55 -13.77 12.63 -24.46
N PRO A 56 -13.92 12.41 -25.78
CA PRO A 56 -12.90 12.78 -26.75
C PRO A 56 -12.59 14.27 -26.71
N VAL A 57 -11.33 14.63 -26.89
CA VAL A 57 -10.91 16.03 -26.96
C VAL A 57 -11.50 16.67 -28.22
N GLN A 58 -11.97 17.91 -28.10
CA GLN A 58 -12.55 18.70 -29.19
C GLN A 58 -12.05 20.14 -29.15
N GLY A 59 -12.13 20.84 -30.29
CA GLY A 59 -11.83 22.28 -30.37
C GLY A 59 -10.34 22.64 -30.43
N ILE A 60 -9.43 21.67 -30.58
CA ILE A 60 -8.02 21.96 -30.82
C ILE A 60 -7.84 22.48 -32.25
N THR A 61 -7.26 23.68 -32.38
CA THR A 61 -6.78 24.23 -33.65
C THR A 61 -5.30 23.91 -33.80
N ALA A 62 -4.92 23.26 -34.89
CA ALA A 62 -3.53 22.94 -35.20
C ALA A 62 -2.91 24.00 -36.13
N PRO A 63 -1.64 24.39 -35.94
CA PRO A 63 -0.88 25.16 -36.92
C PRO A 63 -0.77 24.43 -38.27
N ALA A 64 -0.42 25.18 -39.33
CA ALA A 64 -0.22 24.60 -40.65
C ALA A 64 0.83 23.46 -40.61
N GLY A 65 0.46 22.29 -41.17
CA GLY A 65 1.33 21.10 -41.21
C GLY A 65 1.16 20.12 -40.06
N LEU A 66 0.26 20.39 -39.09
CA LEU A 66 -0.07 19.47 -38.00
C LEU A 66 -1.53 19.04 -38.04
N VAL A 67 -1.80 17.80 -37.60
CA VAL A 67 -3.16 17.28 -37.46
C VAL A 67 -3.64 17.56 -36.03
N PRO A 68 -4.81 18.19 -35.83
CA PRO A 68 -5.35 18.40 -34.49
C PRO A 68 -5.75 17.07 -33.83
N TYR A 69 -5.51 16.94 -32.52
CA TYR A 69 -5.80 15.73 -31.74
C TYR A 69 -7.31 15.56 -31.41
N ASN A 70 -8.20 16.19 -32.17
CA ASN A 70 -9.65 16.10 -31.92
C ASN A 70 -10.17 14.69 -32.23
N GLY A 71 -11.19 14.25 -31.49
CA GLY A 71 -11.78 12.91 -31.63
C GLY A 71 -11.05 11.79 -30.91
N HIS A 72 -9.92 12.08 -30.27
CA HIS A 72 -9.18 11.13 -29.44
C HIS A 72 -9.37 11.44 -27.95
N VAL A 73 -9.43 10.40 -27.12
CA VAL A 73 -9.40 10.57 -25.66
C VAL A 73 -7.98 10.99 -25.24
N TYR A 74 -7.89 11.90 -24.28
CA TYR A 74 -6.62 12.35 -23.72
C TYR A 74 -5.87 11.17 -23.09
N LEU A 75 -4.57 11.06 -23.38
CA LEU A 75 -3.75 9.92 -22.94
C LEU A 75 -3.77 9.73 -21.40
N GLY A 76 -3.84 10.81 -20.62
CA GLY A 76 -3.93 10.74 -19.15
C GLY A 76 -5.26 10.20 -18.61
N ASN A 77 -6.28 10.08 -19.46
CA ASN A 77 -7.57 9.47 -19.12
C ASN A 77 -7.64 7.99 -19.53
N MET A 78 -6.55 7.42 -20.05
CA MET A 78 -6.46 5.99 -20.34
C MET A 78 -5.98 5.22 -19.10
N VAL A 79 -6.40 3.98 -18.97
CA VAL A 79 -5.96 3.10 -17.89
C VAL A 79 -4.52 2.64 -18.19
N GLY A 80 -3.63 2.82 -17.22
CA GLY A 80 -2.25 2.36 -17.32
C GLY A 80 -2.11 0.85 -17.05
N PRO A 81 -0.99 0.23 -17.46
CA PRO A 81 0.22 0.87 -18.01
C PRO A 81 0.27 1.00 -19.54
N ASP A 82 -0.59 0.27 -20.28
CA ASP A 82 -0.58 0.23 -21.75
C ASP A 82 -1.27 1.45 -22.38
N LEU A 83 -2.16 2.13 -21.66
CA LEU A 83 -2.89 3.33 -22.09
C LEU A 83 -3.72 3.10 -23.37
N ALA A 84 -4.20 1.87 -23.57
CA ALA A 84 -4.95 1.48 -24.76
C ALA A 84 -6.48 1.61 -24.59
N HIS A 85 -6.96 1.56 -23.35
CA HIS A 85 -8.38 1.51 -23.02
C HIS A 85 -8.72 2.47 -21.87
N THR A 86 -9.95 2.99 -21.88
CA THR A 86 -10.52 3.78 -20.77
C THR A 86 -11.12 2.90 -19.67
N ASP A 87 -11.34 1.61 -19.96
CA ASP A 87 -11.68 0.58 -18.98
C ASP A 87 -10.76 -0.63 -19.11
N GLN A 88 -10.45 -1.26 -17.97
CA GLN A 88 -9.66 -2.48 -17.94
C GLN A 88 -9.90 -3.28 -16.68
N LEU A 89 -10.14 -4.58 -16.84
CA LEU A 89 -9.97 -5.58 -15.79
C LEU A 89 -8.54 -6.10 -15.86
N GLN A 90 -7.78 -5.96 -14.78
CA GLN A 90 -6.39 -6.40 -14.72
C GLN A 90 -5.98 -6.92 -13.34
N LEU A 91 -5.00 -7.82 -13.32
CA LEU A 91 -4.24 -8.11 -12.11
C LEU A 91 -3.17 -7.03 -11.97
N PHE A 92 -3.47 -5.97 -11.22
CA PHE A 92 -2.59 -4.81 -11.12
C PHE A 92 -1.27 -5.20 -10.42
N ARG A 93 -1.37 -5.96 -9.33
CA ARG A 93 -0.22 -6.52 -8.62
C ARG A 93 -0.51 -7.90 -8.07
N ALA A 94 0.49 -8.75 -8.06
CA ALA A 94 0.60 -9.90 -7.21
C ALA A 94 2.04 -10.00 -6.72
N ARG A 95 2.20 -10.10 -5.41
CA ARG A 95 3.50 -10.15 -4.76
C ARG A 95 3.65 -11.39 -3.90
N PRO A 96 3.98 -12.55 -4.48
CA PRO A 96 4.43 -13.69 -3.69
C PRO A 96 5.82 -13.40 -3.12
N GLY A 97 6.08 -13.90 -1.92
CA GLY A 97 7.34 -13.67 -1.23
C GLY A 97 7.57 -14.56 -0.03
N VAL A 98 8.71 -14.31 0.60
CA VAL A 98 9.16 -14.97 1.83
C VAL A 98 9.59 -13.89 2.80
N ARG A 99 9.30 -14.09 4.07
CA ARG A 99 9.81 -13.27 5.18
C ARG A 99 10.26 -14.14 6.33
N GLY A 100 11.07 -13.60 7.23
CA GLY A 100 11.48 -14.31 8.44
C GLY A 100 12.64 -13.62 9.16
N VAL A 101 13.29 -14.38 10.03
CA VAL A 101 14.47 -13.97 10.79
C VAL A 101 15.74 -14.57 10.20
N ILE A 102 16.84 -13.83 10.18
CA ILE A 102 18.14 -14.35 9.75
C ILE A 102 18.70 -15.30 10.84
N PRO A 103 19.00 -16.58 10.54
CA PRO A 103 19.61 -17.48 11.51
C PRO A 103 20.97 -16.95 12.01
N GLY A 104 21.24 -17.13 13.30
CA GLY A 104 22.51 -16.68 13.90
C GLY A 104 22.57 -15.21 14.31
N THR A 105 21.45 -14.47 14.24
CA THR A 105 21.38 -13.06 14.68
C THR A 105 20.54 -12.85 15.95
N ASP A 106 20.34 -13.89 16.77
CA ASP A 106 19.40 -13.88 17.91
C ASP A 106 17.99 -13.34 17.54
N GLU A 107 17.52 -13.57 16.32
CA GLU A 107 16.23 -13.06 15.82
C GLU A 107 16.12 -11.51 15.78
N LYS A 108 17.25 -10.80 15.84
CA LYS A 108 17.30 -9.33 15.82
C LYS A 108 17.24 -8.71 14.42
N ILE A 109 17.36 -9.52 13.36
CA ILE A 109 17.34 -9.05 11.97
C ILE A 109 16.25 -9.79 11.22
N ASN A 110 15.21 -9.04 10.83
CA ASN A 110 14.11 -9.51 10.00
C ASN A 110 14.41 -9.23 8.53
N TYR A 111 13.94 -10.11 7.65
CA TYR A 111 14.05 -9.92 6.20
C TYR A 111 12.71 -10.23 5.53
N PHE A 112 12.48 -9.63 4.37
CA PHE A 112 11.44 -10.06 3.45
C PHE A 112 11.90 -9.82 2.02
N VAL A 113 11.48 -10.70 1.12
CA VAL A 113 11.71 -10.61 -0.32
C VAL A 113 10.39 -10.91 -1.02
N LEU A 114 10.01 -10.05 -1.96
CA LEU A 114 8.79 -10.17 -2.75
C LEU A 114 9.15 -10.04 -4.23
N GLY A 115 8.58 -10.92 -5.06
CA GLY A 115 8.59 -10.74 -6.51
C GLY A 115 7.39 -9.89 -6.93
N GLU A 116 7.57 -8.93 -7.85
CA GLU A 116 6.45 -8.18 -8.43
C GLU A 116 6.01 -8.84 -9.73
N VAL A 117 4.76 -9.28 -9.80
CA VAL A 117 4.11 -9.68 -11.05
C VAL A 117 2.77 -8.96 -11.19
N GLY A 118 2.29 -8.77 -12.40
CA GLY A 118 1.06 -8.04 -12.68
C GLY A 118 1.19 -7.09 -13.85
N ASN A 119 0.13 -6.33 -14.12
CA ASN A 119 0.09 -5.31 -15.16
C ASN A 119 0.20 -3.93 -14.51
N ASN A 120 1.43 -3.44 -14.32
CA ASN A 120 1.69 -2.14 -13.73
C ASN A 120 3.00 -1.53 -14.25
N GLY A 121 3.31 -0.30 -13.84
CA GLY A 121 4.48 0.44 -14.33
C GLY A 121 5.85 -0.11 -13.94
N LEU A 122 5.94 -1.15 -13.09
CA LEU A 122 7.20 -1.84 -12.78
C LEU A 122 7.45 -3.06 -13.68
N THR A 123 6.39 -3.67 -14.21
CA THR A 123 6.44 -4.96 -14.93
C THR A 123 6.12 -4.83 -16.41
N ARG A 124 5.66 -3.66 -16.84
CA ARG A 124 5.41 -3.33 -18.24
C ARG A 124 6.15 -2.06 -18.61
N GLU A 125 6.94 -2.16 -19.68
CA GLU A 125 7.51 -1.01 -20.37
C GLU A 125 6.68 -0.71 -21.63
N ARG A 126 6.53 0.57 -21.96
CA ARG A 126 5.93 1.02 -23.21
C ARG A 126 7.03 1.04 -24.27
N HIS A 127 6.95 0.16 -25.27
CA HIS A 127 7.77 0.23 -26.48
C HIS A 127 7.13 1.11 -27.54
#